data_AF-A0A3D4Q8X8-F1
#
_entry.id   AF-A0A3D4Q8X8-F1
#
_cell.length_a   1.000
_cell.length_b   1.000
_cell.length_c   1.000
_cell.angle_alpha   90.00
_cell.angle_beta   90.00
_cell.angle_gamma   90.00
#
_symmetry.space_group_name_H-M   'P 1'
#
loop_
_entity.id
_entity.type
_entity.pdbx_description
1 polymer ?
#
loop_
_entity_poly.entity_id
_entity_poly.type
_entity_poly.pdbx_seq_one_letter_code
_entity_poly.pdbx_strand_id
1 'polypeptide(L)'
;MKKYKRVFTIVLDSLGVGAMPDAEKFGDAGTDTLGHIAEHMENFQIPNLQKLGIANLKSLQGVAPVEHPMAYYGKLREASNGKDTMTGHWEMMGLHITTPFKTFTEHGFPKELIDELSRRTGHVIIGNKSASGTEILDELGEEEIATGHLIVYTSADSVLQICGNEETMGLQELYRCCE
;
A
#
# COMPACT_ATOMS: atom_id res chain seq x y z
N MET A 1 -13.82 -22.53 -28.80
CA MET A 1 -14.71 -21.58 -28.08
C MET A 1 -14.05 -21.18 -26.77
N LYS A 2 -14.12 -19.90 -26.37
CA LYS A 2 -13.69 -19.49 -25.03
C LYS A 2 -14.67 -20.08 -23.99
N LYS A 3 -14.15 -20.66 -22.89
CA LYS A 3 -14.98 -21.24 -21.81
C LYS A 3 -15.92 -20.20 -21.19
N TYR A 4 -15.48 -18.95 -21.08
CA TYR A 4 -16.27 -17.83 -20.56
C TYR A 4 -16.27 -16.64 -21.53
N LYS A 5 -17.40 -15.93 -21.63
CA LYS A 5 -17.55 -14.71 -22.46
C LYS A 5 -16.88 -13.48 -21.83
N ARG A 6 -16.93 -13.37 -20.50
CA ARG A 6 -16.34 -12.30 -19.69
C ARG A 6 -15.80 -12.91 -18.39
N VAL A 7 -14.74 -12.32 -17.86
CA VAL A 7 -14.19 -12.63 -16.54
C VAL A 7 -14.21 -11.33 -15.75
N PHE A 8 -14.70 -11.38 -14.51
CA PHE A 8 -14.67 -10.26 -13.58
C PHE A 8 -13.67 -10.61 -12.48
N THR A 9 -12.61 -9.80 -12.38
CA THR A 9 -11.61 -9.93 -11.32
C THR A 9 -11.88 -8.82 -10.32
N ILE A 10 -12.04 -9.19 -9.05
CA ILE A 10 -12.26 -8.26 -7.93
C ILE A 10 -11.13 -8.48 -6.94
N VAL A 11 -10.38 -7.42 -6.66
CA VAL A 11 -9.32 -7.42 -5.63
C VAL A 11 -9.89 -6.73 -4.41
N LEU A 12 -9.91 -7.44 -3.28
CA LEU A 12 -10.17 -6.85 -1.97
C LEU A 12 -8.82 -6.46 -1.38
N ASP A 13 -8.41 -5.22 -1.63
CA ASP A 13 -7.05 -4.78 -1.33
C ASP A 13 -6.71 -4.98 0.16
N SER A 14 -5.49 -5.43 0.43
CA SER A 14 -4.94 -5.78 1.77
C SER A 14 -5.63 -6.93 2.55
N LEU A 15 -6.67 -7.58 2.02
CA LEU A 15 -7.42 -8.62 2.75
C LEU A 15 -6.71 -9.99 2.76
N GLY A 16 -5.63 -10.09 3.53
CA GLY A 16 -4.88 -11.33 3.76
C GLY A 16 -5.65 -12.40 4.55
N VAL A 17 -5.37 -13.68 4.27
CA VAL A 17 -5.97 -14.85 4.94
C VAL A 17 -4.97 -15.61 5.83
N GLY A 18 -4.01 -14.90 6.40
CA GLY A 18 -2.96 -15.43 7.28
C GLY A 18 -1.56 -15.35 6.69
N ALA A 19 -0.57 -15.45 7.57
CA ALA A 19 0.85 -15.35 7.25
C ALA A 19 1.29 -16.39 6.19
N MET A 20 2.13 -15.94 5.26
CA MET A 20 2.83 -16.82 4.33
C MET A 20 4.02 -17.53 5.01
N PRO A 21 4.50 -18.68 4.48
CA PRO A 21 5.62 -19.42 5.07
C PRO A 21 6.93 -18.62 5.23
N ASP A 22 7.09 -17.53 4.48
CA ASP A 22 8.24 -16.63 4.48
C ASP A 22 7.96 -15.28 5.15
N ALA A 23 6.82 -15.13 5.85
CA ALA A 23 6.42 -13.89 6.53
C ALA A 23 7.48 -13.37 7.52
N GLU A 24 8.24 -14.26 8.17
CA GLU A 24 9.37 -13.88 9.05
C GLU A 24 10.40 -13.00 8.34
N LYS A 25 10.66 -13.23 7.03
CA LYS A 25 11.62 -12.42 6.25
C LYS A 25 11.15 -10.98 6.06
N PHE A 26 9.84 -10.75 6.19
CA PHE A 26 9.20 -9.45 6.04
C PHE A 26 8.83 -8.82 7.39
N GLY A 27 9.21 -9.46 8.51
CA GLY A 27 8.83 -9.02 9.86
C GLY A 27 7.37 -9.30 10.24
N ASP A 28 6.65 -10.09 9.44
CA ASP A 28 5.19 -10.26 9.51
C ASP A 28 4.77 -11.60 10.12
N ALA A 29 5.61 -12.20 10.96
CA ALA A 29 5.31 -13.48 11.61
C ALA A 29 4.01 -13.39 12.43
N GLY A 30 3.08 -14.32 12.20
CA GLY A 30 1.80 -14.36 12.92
C GLY A 30 0.74 -13.37 12.43
N THR A 31 0.98 -12.62 11.35
CA THR A 31 -0.03 -11.74 10.76
C THR A 31 -1.22 -12.52 10.19
N ASP A 32 -2.43 -12.01 10.41
CA ASP A 32 -3.67 -12.62 9.93
C ASP A 32 -4.80 -11.60 9.82
N THR A 33 -4.82 -10.83 8.73
CA THR A 33 -5.79 -9.73 8.55
C THR A 33 -7.23 -10.18 8.74
N LEU A 34 -7.70 -11.14 7.93
CA LEU A 34 -9.09 -11.59 8.01
C LEU A 34 -9.41 -12.31 9.33
N GLY A 35 -8.45 -13.08 9.89
CA GLY A 35 -8.63 -13.75 11.18
C GLY A 35 -8.77 -12.75 12.33
N HIS A 36 -7.82 -11.82 12.47
CA HIS A 36 -7.85 -10.80 13.53
C HIS A 36 -9.05 -9.86 13.41
N ILE A 37 -9.50 -9.52 12.19
CA ILE A 37 -10.76 -8.78 12.01
C ILE A 37 -11.95 -9.59 12.55
N ALA A 38 -12.03 -10.88 12.21
CA ALA A 38 -13.13 -11.74 12.68
C ALA A 38 -13.11 -11.93 14.21
N GLU A 39 -11.93 -11.96 14.84
CA GLU A 39 -11.77 -12.03 16.29
C GLU A 39 -12.17 -10.73 16.99
N HIS A 40 -11.82 -9.58 16.41
CA HIS A 40 -12.08 -8.27 16.99
C HIS A 40 -13.55 -7.83 16.87
N MET A 41 -14.22 -8.22 15.79
CA MET A 41 -15.58 -7.76 15.49
C MET A 41 -16.64 -8.64 16.16
N GLU A 42 -17.35 -8.09 17.16
CA GLU A 42 -18.38 -8.82 17.93
C GLU A 42 -19.50 -9.43 17.05
N ASN A 43 -19.87 -8.77 15.95
CA ASN A 43 -20.89 -9.25 15.01
C ASN A 43 -20.36 -9.20 13.56
N PHE A 44 -19.32 -10.00 13.29
CA PHE A 44 -18.72 -10.07 11.96
C PHE A 44 -19.62 -10.82 10.96
N GLN A 45 -20.29 -10.07 10.07
CA GLN A 45 -21.24 -10.63 9.11
C GLN A 45 -20.77 -10.46 7.67
N ILE A 46 -20.40 -11.59 7.05
CA ILE A 46 -20.03 -11.67 5.63
C ILE A 46 -20.81 -12.76 4.88
N PRO A 47 -22.16 -12.75 4.93
CA PRO A 47 -22.98 -13.90 4.50
C PRO A 47 -22.80 -14.25 3.01
N ASN A 48 -22.46 -13.28 2.16
CA ASN A 48 -22.22 -13.54 0.75
C ASN A 48 -20.86 -14.21 0.50
N LEU A 49 -19.80 -13.77 1.20
CA LEU A 49 -18.48 -14.43 1.12
C LEU A 49 -18.52 -15.81 1.78
N GLN A 50 -19.29 -15.97 2.86
CA GLN A 50 -19.56 -17.27 3.48
C GLN A 50 -20.17 -18.25 2.48
N LYS A 51 -21.23 -17.84 1.76
CA LYS A 51 -21.84 -18.65 0.69
C LYS A 51 -20.87 -19.02 -0.42
N LEU A 52 -19.91 -18.15 -0.74
CA LEU A 52 -18.84 -18.43 -1.71
C LEU A 52 -17.76 -19.38 -1.18
N GLY A 53 -17.66 -19.57 0.13
CA GLY A 53 -16.73 -20.53 0.76
C GLY A 53 -15.56 -19.90 1.52
N ILE A 54 -15.60 -18.61 1.90
CA ILE A 54 -14.48 -17.98 2.62
C ILE A 54 -14.15 -18.69 3.96
N ALA A 55 -15.17 -19.14 4.69
CA ALA A 55 -15.01 -19.88 5.94
C ALA A 55 -14.62 -21.35 5.72
N ASN A 56 -14.75 -21.86 4.49
CA ASN A 56 -14.23 -23.17 4.10
C ASN A 56 -12.73 -23.11 3.77
N LEU A 57 -12.26 -21.95 3.28
CA LEU A 57 -10.83 -21.70 3.04
C LEU A 57 -10.05 -21.56 4.35
N LYS A 58 -10.63 -20.86 5.32
CA LYS A 58 -10.00 -20.52 6.60
C LYS A 58 -11.07 -20.46 7.70
N SER A 59 -10.76 -21.01 8.88
CA SER A 59 -11.61 -20.84 10.07
C SER A 59 -11.66 -19.38 10.51
N LEU A 60 -12.86 -18.83 10.71
CA LEU A 60 -13.09 -17.45 11.12
C LEU A 60 -14.06 -17.42 12.31
N GLN A 61 -13.74 -16.64 13.33
CA GLN A 61 -14.63 -16.47 14.48
C GLN A 61 -15.98 -15.88 14.03
N GLY A 62 -17.07 -16.48 14.50
CA GLY A 62 -18.43 -16.03 14.16
C GLY A 62 -18.93 -16.41 12.76
N VAL A 63 -18.11 -17.04 11.90
CA VAL A 63 -18.51 -17.41 10.53
C VAL A 63 -18.24 -18.89 10.28
N ALA A 64 -19.29 -19.70 10.27
CA ALA A 64 -19.18 -21.15 10.03
C ALA A 64 -18.95 -21.47 8.54
N PRO A 65 -18.22 -22.56 8.22
CA PRO A 65 -18.14 -23.08 6.85
C PRO A 65 -19.51 -23.54 6.34
N VAL A 66 -19.66 -23.61 5.02
CA VAL A 66 -20.89 -24.12 4.37
C VAL A 66 -20.65 -25.50 3.78
N GLU A 67 -21.65 -26.38 3.84
CA GLU A 67 -21.56 -27.74 3.28
C GLU A 67 -21.43 -27.73 1.75
N HIS A 68 -22.11 -26.79 1.09
CA HIS A 68 -22.14 -26.65 -0.38
C HIS A 68 -21.79 -25.22 -0.80
N PRO A 69 -20.49 -24.88 -0.92
CA PRO A 69 -20.08 -23.54 -1.35
C PRO A 69 -20.47 -23.28 -2.80
N MET A 70 -20.88 -22.05 -3.09
CA MET A 70 -21.31 -21.61 -4.43
C MET A 70 -20.13 -21.47 -5.41
N ALA A 71 -18.89 -21.42 -4.92
CA ALA A 71 -17.70 -21.22 -5.73
C ALA A 71 -16.57 -22.16 -5.30
N TYR A 72 -15.59 -22.29 -6.19
CA TYR A 72 -14.30 -22.87 -5.83
C TYR A 72 -13.52 -21.87 -4.98
N TYR A 73 -12.77 -22.39 -4.00
CA TYR A 73 -11.96 -21.60 -3.11
C TYR A 73 -10.53 -22.16 -3.07
N GLY A 74 -9.58 -21.28 -2.77
CA GLY A 74 -8.17 -21.58 -2.63
C GLY A 74 -7.43 -20.34 -2.13
N LYS A 75 -6.20 -20.53 -1.66
CA LYS A 75 -5.28 -19.44 -1.34
C LYS A 75 -4.11 -19.45 -2.31
N LEU A 76 -3.66 -18.26 -2.68
CA LEU A 76 -2.46 -18.07 -3.48
C LEU A 76 -1.30 -17.71 -2.56
N ARG A 77 -0.10 -17.99 -3.02
CA ARG A 77 1.15 -17.54 -2.38
C ARG A 77 1.82 -16.62 -3.37
N GLU A 78 2.18 -15.43 -2.92
CA GLU A 78 2.99 -14.50 -3.70
C GLU A 78 4.38 -15.13 -3.94
N ALA A 79 4.85 -15.07 -5.18
CA ALA A 79 6.15 -15.60 -5.59
C ALA A 79 7.21 -14.51 -5.66
N SER A 80 6.78 -13.26 -5.92
CA SER A 80 7.61 -12.08 -6.00
C SER A 80 8.23 -11.74 -4.65
N ASN A 81 9.37 -11.07 -4.70
CA ASN A 81 10.12 -10.64 -3.52
C ASN A 81 9.71 -9.23 -3.10
N GLY A 82 8.41 -9.02 -2.85
CA GLY A 82 7.81 -7.75 -2.43
C GLY A 82 6.43 -8.00 -1.83
N LYS A 83 5.91 -7.02 -1.07
CA LYS A 83 4.57 -7.06 -0.45
C LYS A 83 3.78 -5.76 -0.68
N ASP A 84 4.22 -4.95 -1.64
CA ASP A 84 3.58 -3.69 -2.02
C ASP A 84 2.48 -3.92 -3.05
N THR A 85 1.54 -2.97 -3.14
CA THR A 85 0.37 -3.03 -4.02
C THR A 85 0.75 -3.25 -5.48
N MET A 86 1.84 -2.65 -5.98
CA MET A 86 2.24 -2.79 -7.38
C MET A 86 2.73 -4.20 -7.66
N THR A 87 3.63 -4.73 -6.81
CA THR A 87 4.14 -6.10 -6.91
C THR A 87 3.01 -7.13 -6.99
N GLY A 88 2.05 -7.08 -6.06
CA GLY A 88 0.94 -8.04 -6.05
C GLY A 88 0.04 -7.93 -7.27
N HIS A 89 -0.27 -6.71 -7.73
CA HIS A 89 -1.08 -6.52 -8.94
C HIS A 89 -0.36 -6.96 -10.22
N TRP A 90 0.95 -6.73 -10.31
CA TRP A 90 1.77 -7.18 -11.43
C TRP A 90 1.87 -8.69 -11.48
N GLU A 91 2.04 -9.35 -10.33
CA GLU A 91 2.07 -10.80 -10.26
C GLU A 91 0.74 -11.45 -10.63
N MET A 92 -0.38 -10.89 -10.18
CA MET A 92 -1.72 -11.35 -10.59
C MET A 92 -1.89 -11.32 -12.12
N MET A 93 -1.24 -10.36 -12.79
CA MET A 93 -1.27 -10.20 -14.25
C MET A 93 -0.14 -10.94 -14.99
N GLY A 94 0.69 -11.72 -14.27
CA GLY A 94 1.65 -12.66 -14.85
C GLY A 94 3.11 -12.20 -14.84
N LEU A 95 3.46 -11.13 -14.12
CA LEU A 95 4.86 -10.74 -13.91
C LEU A 95 5.45 -11.43 -12.68
N HIS A 96 6.77 -11.51 -12.59
CA HIS A 96 7.49 -11.99 -11.41
C HIS A 96 8.53 -10.94 -11.02
N ILE A 97 8.32 -10.31 -9.87
CA ILE A 97 9.09 -9.15 -9.43
C ILE A 97 10.14 -9.62 -8.43
N THR A 98 11.41 -9.53 -8.82
CA THR A 98 12.54 -9.96 -7.97
C THR A 98 13.15 -8.81 -7.17
N THR A 99 12.87 -7.57 -7.57
CA THR A 99 13.36 -6.35 -6.91
C THR A 99 12.18 -5.63 -6.28
N PRO A 100 12.07 -5.59 -4.94
CA PRO A 100 10.98 -4.90 -4.27
C PRO A 100 11.06 -3.39 -4.46
N PHE A 101 9.90 -2.76 -4.44
CA PHE A 101 9.82 -1.33 -4.18
C PHE A 101 10.24 -1.03 -2.73
N LYS A 102 10.88 0.12 -2.52
CA LYS A 102 11.33 0.55 -1.19
C LYS A 102 10.26 1.42 -0.54
N THR A 103 9.97 1.17 0.73
CA THR A 103 9.22 2.10 1.57
C THR A 103 10.20 2.90 2.44
N PHE A 104 9.79 4.10 2.82
CA PHE A 104 10.61 5.04 3.58
C PHE A 104 9.88 5.54 4.84
N THR A 105 8.92 4.75 5.32
CA THR A 105 7.98 5.12 6.38
C THR A 105 8.69 5.44 7.71
N GLU A 106 9.69 4.64 8.10
CA GLU A 106 10.33 4.75 9.41
C GLU A 106 11.37 5.87 9.53
N HIS A 107 12.06 6.19 8.44
CA HIS A 107 13.26 7.05 8.47
C HIS A 107 13.27 8.17 7.42
N GLY A 108 12.22 8.26 6.59
CA GLY A 108 12.24 9.13 5.42
C GLY A 108 13.23 8.64 4.36
N PHE A 109 13.44 9.48 3.36
CA PHE A 109 14.36 9.21 2.27
C PHE A 109 15.83 9.35 2.70
N PRO A 110 16.74 8.56 2.11
CA PRO A 110 18.18 8.66 2.37
C PRO A 110 18.70 10.07 2.08
N LYS A 111 19.71 10.50 2.85
CA LYS A 111 20.30 11.83 2.72
C LYS A 111 20.80 12.10 1.31
N GLU A 112 21.37 11.09 0.65
CA GLU A 112 21.90 11.21 -0.71
C GLU A 112 20.79 11.53 -1.73
N LEU A 113 19.59 10.98 -1.55
CA LEU A 113 18.44 11.28 -2.41
C LEU A 113 17.95 12.72 -2.19
N ILE A 114 17.85 13.13 -0.93
CA ILE A 114 17.39 14.48 -0.55
C ILE A 114 18.40 15.55 -1.00
N ASP A 115 19.69 15.33 -0.81
CA ASP A 115 20.75 16.25 -1.24
C ASP A 115 20.75 16.41 -2.78
N GLU A 116 20.59 15.31 -3.53
CA GLU A 116 20.54 15.35 -4.98
C GLU A 116 19.27 16.03 -5.49
N LEU A 117 18.11 15.78 -4.85
CA LEU A 117 16.86 16.47 -5.16
C LEU A 117 16.99 17.97 -4.90
N SER A 118 17.53 18.37 -3.74
CA SER A 118 17.80 19.77 -3.41
C SER A 118 18.69 20.43 -4.46
N ARG A 119 19.77 19.76 -4.88
CA ARG A 119 20.71 20.26 -5.88
C ARG A 119 20.07 20.45 -7.27
N ARG A 120 19.19 19.54 -7.70
CA ARG A 120 18.54 19.59 -9.03
C ARG A 120 17.37 20.55 -9.09
N THR A 121 16.63 20.66 -8.00
CA THR A 121 15.48 21.56 -7.90
C THR A 121 15.94 22.98 -7.60
N GLY A 122 17.03 23.16 -6.87
CA GLY A 122 17.48 24.48 -6.38
C GLY A 122 16.77 24.89 -5.09
N HIS A 123 15.95 24.01 -4.51
CA HIS A 123 15.22 24.25 -3.27
C HIS A 123 15.84 23.50 -2.10
N VAL A 124 15.80 24.08 -0.91
CA VAL A 124 16.11 23.35 0.33
C VAL A 124 14.92 22.45 0.65
N ILE A 125 15.20 21.19 0.97
CA ILE A 125 14.15 20.20 1.29
C ILE A 125 13.84 20.21 2.79
N ILE A 126 12.55 20.24 3.13
CA ILE A 126 12.05 20.13 4.51
C ILE A 126 11.04 18.99 4.65
N GLY A 127 10.81 18.52 5.88
CA GLY A 127 9.95 17.37 6.19
C GLY A 127 10.72 16.06 6.21
N ASN A 128 10.87 15.41 5.05
CA ASN A 128 11.49 14.10 4.85
C ASN A 128 11.03 13.03 5.86
N LYS A 129 9.72 12.83 5.99
CA LYS A 129 9.12 11.84 6.90
C LYS A 129 7.82 11.27 6.36
N SER A 130 7.31 10.22 6.99
CA SER A 130 5.95 9.74 6.73
C SER A 130 4.96 10.66 7.45
N ALA A 131 3.96 11.17 6.71
CA ALA A 131 2.93 12.04 7.26
C ALA A 131 1.68 12.02 6.38
N SER A 132 0.52 12.38 6.94
CA SER A 132 -0.64 12.72 6.12
C SER A 132 -0.43 14.06 5.40
N GLY A 133 -1.09 14.24 4.25
CA GLY A 133 -1.00 15.50 3.50
C GLY A 133 -1.49 16.71 4.31
N THR A 134 -2.49 16.54 5.17
CA THR A 134 -2.98 17.62 6.04
C THR A 134 -1.96 17.95 7.13
N GLU A 135 -1.44 16.93 7.81
CA GLU A 135 -0.48 17.10 8.91
C GLU A 135 0.81 17.79 8.47
N ILE A 136 1.37 17.41 7.31
CA ILE A 136 2.61 18.01 6.83
C ILE A 136 2.42 19.47 6.40
N LEU A 137 1.22 19.84 5.93
CA LEU A 137 0.87 21.22 5.61
C LEU A 137 0.69 22.06 6.86
N ASP A 138 -0.02 21.54 7.87
CA ASP A 138 -0.20 22.23 9.15
C ASP A 138 1.16 22.49 9.85
N GLU A 139 2.13 21.59 9.67
CA GLU A 139 3.45 21.70 10.27
C GLU A 139 4.41 22.61 9.49
N LEU A 140 4.46 22.49 8.16
CA LEU A 140 5.54 23.07 7.34
C LEU A 140 5.06 24.05 6.26
N GLY A 141 3.76 24.19 6.04
CA GLY A 141 3.21 25.02 4.96
C GLY A 141 3.62 26.49 5.05
N GLU A 142 3.57 27.08 6.25
CA GLU A 142 3.97 28.48 6.45
C GLU A 142 5.48 28.69 6.24
N GLU A 143 6.31 27.71 6.62
CA GLU A 143 7.76 27.77 6.36
C GLU A 143 8.04 27.68 4.86
N GLU A 144 7.39 26.75 4.15
CA GLU A 144 7.48 26.60 2.69
C GLU A 144 7.13 27.90 1.96
N ILE A 145 5.99 28.51 2.30
CA ILE A 145 5.55 29.79 1.72
C ILE A 145 6.55 30.91 1.99
N ALA A 146 7.08 31.01 3.22
CA ALA A 146 7.97 32.10 3.62
C ALA A 146 9.38 31.99 3.03
N THR A 147 9.87 30.78 2.80
CA THR A 147 11.26 30.51 2.43
C THR A 147 11.44 30.05 0.99
N GLY A 148 10.37 29.54 0.36
CA GLY A 148 10.45 28.84 -0.92
C GLY A 148 11.17 27.49 -0.80
N HIS A 149 11.22 26.88 0.39
CA HIS A 149 11.67 25.50 0.55
C HIS A 149 10.72 24.53 -0.17
N LEU A 150 11.10 23.25 -0.28
CA LEU A 150 10.26 22.22 -0.88
C LEU A 150 9.91 21.18 0.19
N ILE A 151 8.62 21.00 0.47
CA ILE A 151 8.19 19.97 1.42
C ILE A 151 8.24 18.63 0.69
N VAL A 152 9.01 17.69 1.23
CA VAL A 152 9.07 16.31 0.74
C VAL A 152 8.62 15.37 1.83
N TYR A 153 7.70 14.46 1.53
CA TYR A 153 7.18 13.48 2.47
C TYR A 153 6.79 12.18 1.77
N THR A 154 6.44 11.16 2.55
CA THR A 154 6.02 9.83 2.07
C THR A 154 4.82 9.32 2.85
N SER A 155 4.32 8.14 2.49
CA SER A 155 3.24 7.43 3.17
C SER A 155 3.70 6.04 3.65
N ALA A 156 2.76 5.11 3.82
CA ALA A 156 3.08 3.70 4.01
C ALA A 156 3.47 3.01 2.69
N ASP A 157 3.04 3.56 1.55
CA ASP A 157 3.34 3.03 0.22
C ASP A 157 4.68 3.56 -0.33
N SER A 158 5.17 2.95 -1.41
CA SER A 158 6.39 3.37 -2.10
C SER A 158 6.14 4.63 -2.96
N VAL A 159 5.98 5.77 -2.29
CA VAL A 159 5.72 7.08 -2.92
C VAL A 159 6.65 8.16 -2.39
N LEU A 160 7.04 9.09 -3.25
CA LEU A 160 7.68 10.35 -2.90
C LEU A 160 6.73 11.48 -3.28
N GLN A 161 6.33 12.26 -2.29
CA GLN A 161 5.38 13.34 -2.45
C GLN A 161 6.11 14.68 -2.28
N ILE A 162 5.91 15.57 -3.24
CA ILE A 162 6.47 16.92 -3.25
C ILE A 162 5.31 17.91 -3.12
N CYS A 163 5.45 18.86 -2.20
CA CYS A 163 4.48 19.91 -1.97
C CYS A 163 5.15 21.28 -2.06
N GLY A 164 4.51 22.18 -2.78
CA GLY A 164 4.85 23.59 -2.88
C GLY A 164 3.59 24.41 -3.16
N ASN A 165 3.51 25.62 -2.61
CA ASN A 165 2.33 26.46 -2.74
C ASN A 165 2.22 27.04 -4.16
N GLU A 166 1.02 27.00 -4.75
CA GLU A 166 0.80 27.41 -6.14
C GLU A 166 1.05 28.91 -6.39
N GLU A 167 0.85 29.77 -5.39
CA GLU A 167 1.03 31.22 -5.54
C GLU A 167 2.50 31.64 -5.43
N THR A 168 3.30 30.95 -4.62
CA THR A 168 4.72 31.27 -4.41
C THR A 168 5.66 30.49 -5.32
N MET A 169 5.42 29.19 -5.53
CA MET A 169 6.27 28.31 -6.34
C MET A 169 5.76 28.18 -7.78
N GLY A 170 4.45 28.08 -7.95
CA GLY A 170 3.81 27.88 -9.25
C GLY A 170 3.79 26.43 -9.72
N LEU A 171 2.71 26.03 -10.38
CA LEU A 171 2.45 24.64 -10.79
C LEU A 171 3.52 24.07 -11.77
N GLN A 172 4.00 24.90 -12.70
CA GLN A 172 5.01 24.45 -13.67
C GLN A 172 6.35 24.12 -13.00
N GLU A 173 6.72 24.89 -11.98
CA GLU A 173 7.95 24.63 -11.23
C GLU A 173 7.80 23.39 -10.34
N LEU A 174 6.64 23.20 -9.72
CA LEU A 174 6.35 21.98 -8.97
C LEU A 174 6.45 20.72 -9.86
N TYR A 175 5.91 20.76 -11.08
CA TYR A 175 6.07 19.66 -12.05
C TYR A 175 7.53 19.44 -12.46
N ARG A 176 8.28 20.51 -12.71
CA ARG A 176 9.73 20.41 -13.01
C ARG A 176 10.50 19.76 -11.85
N CYS A 177 10.08 19.97 -10.61
CA CYS A 177 10.69 19.33 -9.45
C CYS A 177 10.35 17.84 -9.31
N CYS A 178 9.19 17.42 -9.83
CA CYS A 178 8.74 16.03 -9.80
C CYS A 178 9.34 15.17 -10.94
N GLU A 179 9.66 15.76 -12.09
CA GLU A 179 10.28 15.10 -13.26
C GLU A 179 11.79 14.83 -13.10
#